data_AF-K9W5U4-F1
#
_entry.id   AF-K9W5U4-F1
#
_cell.length_a   1.000
_cell.length_b   1.000
_cell.length_c   1.000
_cell.angle_alpha   90.00
_cell.angle_beta   90.00
_cell.angle_gamma   90.00
#
_symmetry.space_group_name_H-M   'P 1'
#
loop_
_entity.id
_entity.type
_entity.pdbx_description
1 polymer ?
#
loop_
_entity_poly.entity_id
_entity_poly.type
_entity_poly.pdbx_seq_one_letter_code
_entity_poly.pdbx_strand_id
1 'polypeptide(L)'
;MEWHINDLSLDGQFPDSQSFCSVLEDLLKRRNSDPTFRSQLYCSRLLHLRLVTPVANLRQAVCEKNDNDFKKLVLNWVTKSGPFWDDNRQPNQDDYFECQSRDVTDQGLGEASRRKLAGIDSGVFSFQGSSLQFTISPLLVQQGLSEDPLDVIHVDNCWNLEELVKLIQESKTYSCWQDVYVEIKPQFEGLLISDTAIDCLLPVPFSQQVRKRIFELLHVLNQLVMESDIDGQLSQTGIELLNEHFMGKKAWFTDESETNKSNFKQEMTFPDPDDKNKKIFCSWHGKIKTPQIRIHFEWPRSQGQNKIKVVYIGPKLTKG
;
A
#
# COMPACT_ATOMS: atom_id res chain seq x y z
N MET A 1 3.55 -0.78 -8.17
CA MET A 1 4.43 0.00 -7.29
C MET A 1 3.82 1.38 -7.09
N GLU A 2 3.80 1.90 -5.86
CA GLU A 2 3.47 3.32 -5.59
C GLU A 2 4.77 4.11 -5.38
N TRP A 3 4.84 5.35 -5.86
CA TRP A 3 6.02 6.21 -5.73
C TRP A 3 5.71 7.40 -4.83
N HIS A 4 6.65 7.75 -3.95
CA HIS A 4 6.50 8.87 -3.01
C HIS A 4 7.60 9.90 -3.25
N ILE A 5 7.28 11.20 -3.22
CA ILE A 5 8.31 12.24 -3.23
C ILE A 5 9.15 12.10 -1.96
N ASN A 6 10.48 12.01 -2.11
CA ASN A 6 11.41 12.09 -0.99
C ASN A 6 11.56 13.55 -0.57
N ASP A 7 10.84 13.98 0.46
CA ASP A 7 10.86 15.36 0.96
C ASP A 7 12.28 15.83 1.34
N LEU A 8 13.13 14.93 1.87
CA LEU A 8 14.52 15.26 2.21
C LEU A 8 15.39 15.60 1.01
N SER A 9 15.01 15.14 -0.19
CA SER A 9 15.72 15.49 -1.42
C SER A 9 15.55 16.96 -1.82
N LEU A 10 14.69 17.72 -1.15
CA LEU A 10 14.60 19.18 -1.25
C LEU A 10 15.17 19.80 0.03
N ASP A 11 16.37 20.37 -0.08
CA ASP A 11 17.12 20.94 1.05
C ASP A 11 17.77 22.29 0.72
N GLY A 12 17.28 22.98 -0.32
CA GLY A 12 17.77 24.29 -0.72
C GLY A 12 18.82 24.27 -1.82
N GLN A 13 18.91 23.17 -2.59
CA GLN A 13 19.96 22.97 -3.58
C GLN A 13 19.85 23.82 -4.85
N PHE A 14 18.67 24.38 -5.15
CA PHE A 14 18.47 25.16 -6.36
C PHE A 14 19.01 26.58 -6.16
N PRO A 15 19.78 27.13 -7.12
CA PRO A 15 20.39 28.46 -6.98
C PRO A 15 19.33 29.57 -6.91
N ASP A 16 18.19 29.37 -7.59
CA ASP A 16 17.08 30.30 -7.61
C ASP A 16 15.74 29.58 -7.84
N SER A 17 14.66 30.33 -7.65
CA SER A 17 13.28 29.85 -7.82
C SER A 17 12.98 29.44 -9.27
N GLN A 18 13.62 30.07 -10.25
CA GLN A 18 13.41 29.78 -11.67
C GLN A 18 13.96 28.40 -12.04
N SER A 19 15.15 28.04 -11.52
CA SER A 19 15.79 26.75 -11.71
C SER A 19 14.95 25.62 -11.12
N PHE A 20 14.42 25.82 -9.91
CA PHE A 20 13.48 24.87 -9.30
C PHE A 20 12.19 24.74 -10.12
N CYS A 21 11.58 25.86 -10.51
CA CYS A 21 10.34 25.84 -11.29
C CYS A 21 10.51 25.11 -12.62
N SER A 22 11.67 25.22 -13.28
CA SER A 22 11.94 24.49 -14.52
C SER A 22 11.87 22.97 -14.33
N VAL A 23 12.45 22.44 -13.25
CA VAL A 23 12.37 21.00 -12.94
C VAL A 23 10.94 20.59 -12.61
N LEU A 24 10.21 21.43 -11.90
CA LEU A 24 8.83 21.15 -11.51
C LEU A 24 7.86 21.18 -12.71
N GLU A 25 8.12 22.01 -13.72
CA GLU A 25 7.33 22.07 -14.96
C GLU A 25 7.32 20.72 -15.68
N ASP A 26 8.46 20.05 -15.79
CA ASP A 26 8.53 18.77 -16.48
C ASP A 26 7.76 17.68 -15.72
N LEU A 27 7.87 17.69 -14.39
CA LEU A 27 7.08 16.81 -13.52
C LEU A 27 5.57 17.07 -13.67
N LEU A 28 5.16 18.33 -13.70
CA LEU A 28 3.76 18.73 -13.89
C LEU A 28 3.23 18.36 -15.27
N LYS A 29 4.02 18.53 -16.34
CA LYS A 29 3.63 18.13 -17.69
C LYS A 29 3.26 16.65 -17.72
N ARG A 30 4.13 15.79 -17.16
CA ARG A 30 3.87 14.34 -17.06
C ARG A 30 2.63 14.04 -16.23
N ARG A 31 2.50 14.67 -15.07
CA ARG A 31 1.34 14.53 -14.18
C ARG A 31 0.01 14.93 -14.83
N ASN A 32 0.02 15.94 -15.71
CA ASN A 32 -1.18 16.39 -16.39
C ASN A 32 -1.52 15.55 -17.62
N SER A 33 -0.51 15.01 -18.32
CA SER A 33 -0.72 14.18 -19.52
C SER A 33 -1.03 12.71 -19.22
N ASP A 34 -0.58 12.18 -18.09
CA ASP A 34 -0.66 10.76 -17.76
C ASP A 34 -1.44 10.53 -16.43
N PRO A 35 -2.70 10.04 -16.49
CA PRO A 35 -3.49 9.74 -15.31
C PRO A 35 -2.89 8.65 -14.41
N THR A 36 -2.16 7.69 -14.97
CA THR A 36 -1.48 6.63 -14.22
C THR A 36 -0.34 7.24 -13.40
N PHE A 37 0.52 8.04 -14.04
CA PHE A 37 1.55 8.81 -13.35
C PHE A 37 0.98 9.68 -12.23
N ARG A 38 -0.12 10.39 -12.52
CA ARG A 38 -0.79 11.26 -11.56
C ARG A 38 -1.29 10.53 -10.31
N SER A 39 -1.77 9.30 -10.48
CA SER A 39 -2.36 8.50 -9.40
C SER A 39 -1.35 7.65 -8.63
N GLN A 40 -0.13 7.46 -9.17
CA GLN A 40 0.91 6.65 -8.54
C GLN A 40 2.03 7.47 -7.88
N LEU A 41 2.12 8.78 -8.13
CA LEU A 41 3.09 9.66 -7.48
C LEU A 41 2.46 10.47 -6.34
N TYR A 42 2.78 10.09 -5.11
CA TYR A 42 2.30 10.68 -3.86
C TYR A 42 3.28 11.69 -3.28
N CYS A 43 2.77 12.68 -2.55
CA CYS A 43 3.58 13.62 -1.78
C CYS A 43 3.08 13.77 -0.34
N SER A 44 3.90 14.33 0.54
CA SER A 44 3.44 14.72 1.88
C SER A 44 2.62 16.01 1.81
N ARG A 45 1.71 16.21 2.78
CA ARG A 45 1.02 17.50 2.94
C ARG A 45 1.96 18.66 3.26
N LEU A 46 3.15 18.37 3.78
CA LEU A 46 4.14 19.37 4.20
C LEU A 46 5.21 19.64 3.14
N LEU A 47 5.18 18.96 2.00
CA LEU A 47 6.16 19.12 0.91
C LEU A 47 6.32 20.60 0.50
N HIS A 48 5.23 21.36 0.51
CA HIS A 48 5.23 22.77 0.14
C HIS A 48 6.04 23.69 1.07
N LEU A 49 6.41 23.20 2.26
CA LEU A 49 7.23 23.91 3.24
C LEU A 49 8.73 23.58 3.12
N ARG A 50 9.12 22.58 2.32
CA ARG A 50 10.53 22.21 2.12
C ARG A 50 11.29 23.32 1.41
N LEU A 51 12.51 23.59 1.88
CA LEU A 51 13.43 24.51 1.21
C LEU A 51 13.82 23.95 -0.16
N VAL A 52 13.74 24.79 -1.17
CA VAL A 52 14.16 24.46 -2.55
C VAL A 52 15.32 25.34 -2.98
N THR A 53 15.40 26.57 -2.47
CA THR A 53 16.60 27.40 -2.52
C THR A 53 17.14 27.62 -1.11
N PRO A 54 18.33 28.23 -0.93
CA PRO A 54 18.87 28.53 0.40
C PRO A 54 17.98 29.45 1.25
N VAL A 55 17.04 30.17 0.64
CA VAL A 55 16.22 31.20 1.31
C VAL A 55 14.71 31.04 1.10
N ALA A 56 14.28 30.21 0.15
CA ALA A 56 12.87 30.05 -0.20
C ALA A 56 12.44 28.59 -0.16
N ASN A 57 11.27 28.35 0.42
CA ASN A 57 10.58 27.07 0.31
C ASN A 57 9.83 26.92 -1.02
N LEU A 58 9.37 25.71 -1.31
CA LEU A 58 8.65 25.37 -2.54
C LEU A 58 7.50 26.35 -2.81
N ARG A 59 6.68 26.65 -1.80
CA ARG A 59 5.55 27.58 -1.95
C ARG A 59 6.02 28.98 -2.34
N GLN A 60 7.05 29.51 -1.67
CA GLN A 60 7.62 30.83 -1.95
C GLN A 60 8.19 30.89 -3.36
N ALA A 61 9.03 29.91 -3.74
CA ALA A 61 9.64 29.85 -5.05
C ALA A 61 8.61 29.80 -6.19
N VAL A 62 7.54 29.02 -6.02
CA VAL A 62 6.44 28.95 -6.99
C VAL A 62 5.67 30.27 -7.08
N CYS A 63 5.43 30.95 -5.95
CA CYS A 63 4.74 32.23 -5.90
C CYS A 63 5.52 33.37 -6.59
N GLU A 64 6.85 33.29 -6.64
CA GLU A 64 7.72 34.27 -7.31
C GLU A 64 7.65 34.20 -8.84
N LYS A 65 7.37 33.03 -9.41
CA LYS A 65 7.26 32.86 -10.87
C LYS A 65 6.15 33.75 -11.43
N ASN A 66 6.32 34.47 -12.53
CA ASN A 66 5.25 35.28 -13.11
C ASN A 66 4.30 34.45 -14.03
N ASP A 67 3.71 33.38 -13.48
CA ASP A 67 2.78 32.49 -14.18
C ASP A 67 1.67 32.03 -13.21
N ASN A 68 0.46 32.56 -13.40
CA ASN A 68 -0.67 32.27 -12.53
C ASN A 68 -1.24 30.86 -12.70
N ASP A 69 -1.15 30.28 -13.89
CA ASP A 69 -1.69 28.96 -14.15
C ASP A 69 -0.74 27.89 -13.59
N PHE A 70 0.56 28.07 -13.77
CA PHE A 70 1.58 27.26 -13.09
C PHE A 70 1.41 27.29 -11.57
N LYS A 71 1.28 28.48 -10.96
CA LYS A 71 1.05 28.63 -9.51
C LYS A 71 -0.15 27.83 -9.05
N LYS A 72 -1.29 27.98 -9.73
CA LYS A 72 -2.52 27.27 -9.39
C LYS A 72 -2.33 25.77 -9.49
N LEU A 73 -1.73 25.27 -10.55
CA LEU A 73 -1.49 23.84 -10.75
C LEU A 73 -0.62 23.24 -9.66
N VAL A 74 0.54 23.85 -9.39
CA VAL A 74 1.46 23.38 -8.35
C VAL A 74 0.82 23.44 -6.97
N LEU A 75 0.33 24.61 -6.56
CA LEU A 75 -0.19 24.78 -5.21
C LEU A 75 -1.45 23.93 -4.99
N ASN A 76 -2.30 23.78 -6.00
CA ASN A 76 -3.43 22.87 -5.90
C ASN A 76 -2.95 21.42 -5.70
N TRP A 77 -1.94 20.97 -6.45
CA TRP A 77 -1.36 19.64 -6.26
C TRP A 77 -0.80 19.45 -4.83
N VAL A 78 0.15 20.29 -4.41
CA VAL A 78 0.90 20.05 -3.16
C VAL A 78 0.17 20.47 -1.88
N THR A 79 -0.99 21.15 -1.98
CA THR A 79 -1.75 21.57 -0.78
C THR A 79 -3.18 21.07 -0.70
N LYS A 80 -3.85 20.75 -1.82
CA LYS A 80 -5.28 20.42 -1.84
C LYS A 80 -5.62 19.08 -2.47
N SER A 81 -5.06 18.78 -3.64
CA SER A 81 -5.51 17.65 -4.47
C SER A 81 -4.64 16.41 -4.36
N GLY A 82 -3.36 16.53 -3.98
CA GLY A 82 -2.48 15.37 -3.81
C GLY A 82 -2.31 14.56 -5.11
N PRO A 83 -2.11 13.22 -5.02
CA PRO A 83 -2.47 12.39 -3.88
C PRO A 83 -1.50 12.54 -2.72
N PHE A 84 -2.05 12.61 -1.50
CA PHE A 84 -1.28 12.69 -0.27
C PHE A 84 -1.16 11.31 0.35
N TRP A 85 0.05 10.88 0.67
CA TRP A 85 0.20 9.61 1.37
C TRP A 85 -0.33 9.70 2.81
N ASP A 86 -0.36 10.89 3.41
CA ASP A 86 -0.91 11.16 4.74
C ASP A 86 -2.35 10.64 4.90
N ASP A 87 -3.14 10.68 3.82
CA ASP A 87 -4.56 10.27 3.83
C ASP A 87 -4.74 8.74 3.95
N ASN A 88 -3.69 7.98 3.63
CA ASN A 88 -3.67 6.53 3.69
C ASN A 88 -2.32 6.01 4.18
N ARG A 89 -1.81 6.62 5.26
CA ARG A 89 -0.57 6.24 5.91
C ARG A 89 -0.63 4.78 6.33
N GLN A 90 0.36 4.00 5.91
CA GLN A 90 0.46 2.61 6.32
C GLN A 90 0.70 2.54 7.84
N PRO A 91 -0.07 1.77 8.62
CA PRO A 91 0.24 1.56 10.04
C PRO A 91 1.54 0.76 10.18
N ASN A 92 2.29 1.07 11.23
CA ASN A 92 3.45 0.31 11.69
C ASN A 92 3.53 0.45 13.22
N GLN A 93 3.89 -0.61 13.93
CA GLN A 93 3.99 -0.58 15.39
C GLN A 93 5.21 0.23 15.85
N ASP A 94 6.40 -0.12 15.34
CA ASP A 94 7.64 0.59 15.62
C ASP A 94 7.90 1.65 14.55
N ASP A 95 7.18 2.75 14.70
CA ASP A 95 7.01 3.80 13.70
C ASP A 95 8.06 4.91 13.82
N TYR A 96 9.31 4.53 13.85
CA TYR A 96 10.44 5.46 13.79
C TYR A 96 11.40 5.00 12.70
N PHE A 97 11.75 5.92 11.79
CA PHE A 97 12.58 5.63 10.64
C PHE A 97 13.64 6.70 10.44
N GLU A 98 14.88 6.27 10.18
CA GLU A 98 16.00 7.15 9.88
C GLU A 98 16.68 6.78 8.56
N CYS A 99 17.09 7.79 7.80
CA CYS A 99 17.96 7.63 6.63
C CYS A 99 19.09 8.65 6.73
N GLN A 100 20.34 8.19 6.63
CA GLN A 100 21.53 9.05 6.77
C GLN A 100 21.51 9.93 8.03
N SER A 101 21.11 9.36 9.18
CA SER A 101 20.99 10.05 10.47
C SER A 101 19.99 11.22 10.46
N ARG A 102 18.99 11.16 9.58
CA ARG A 102 17.84 12.08 9.53
C ARG A 102 16.57 11.28 9.75
N ASP A 103 15.70 11.79 10.62
CA ASP A 103 14.35 11.29 10.78
C ASP A 103 13.56 11.45 9.47
N VAL A 104 13.08 10.33 8.93
CA VAL A 104 12.25 10.24 7.72
C VAL A 104 10.86 9.71 8.01
N THR A 105 10.50 9.55 9.28
CA THR A 105 9.25 8.95 9.75
C THR A 105 8.05 9.60 9.04
N ASP A 106 7.83 10.90 9.22
CA ASP A 106 6.69 11.58 8.62
C ASP A 106 7.00 12.19 7.24
N GLN A 107 7.72 11.43 6.42
CA GLN A 107 8.11 11.81 5.06
C GLN A 107 7.80 10.71 4.06
N GLY A 108 7.85 11.03 2.75
CA GLY A 108 7.58 10.04 1.70
C GLY A 108 8.49 8.81 1.76
N LEU A 109 9.74 8.97 2.22
CA LEU A 109 10.68 7.86 2.42
C LEU A 109 10.30 6.95 3.59
N GLY A 110 9.84 7.51 4.71
CA GLY A 110 9.29 6.70 5.81
C GLY A 110 8.04 5.93 5.40
N GLU A 111 7.14 6.56 4.64
CA GLU A 111 5.95 5.87 4.13
C GLU A 111 6.29 4.74 3.16
N ALA A 112 7.21 4.95 2.23
CA ALA A 112 7.68 3.89 1.34
C ALA A 112 8.28 2.71 2.13
N SER A 113 8.98 3.01 3.24
CA SER A 113 9.55 2.01 4.14
C SER A 113 8.46 1.20 4.87
N ARG A 114 7.44 1.87 5.44
CA ARG A 114 6.28 1.17 6.04
C ARG A 114 5.58 0.26 5.05
N ARG A 115 5.42 0.71 3.81
CA ARG A 115 4.80 -0.08 2.74
C ARG A 115 5.62 -1.31 2.41
N LYS A 116 6.94 -1.19 2.27
CA LYS A 116 7.83 -2.33 2.05
C LYS A 116 7.76 -3.34 3.21
N LEU A 117 7.75 -2.89 4.47
CA LEU A 117 7.55 -3.76 5.64
C LEU A 117 6.21 -4.51 5.59
N ALA A 118 5.15 -3.85 5.12
CA ALA A 118 3.84 -4.46 4.90
C ALA A 118 3.74 -5.31 3.62
N GLY A 119 4.85 -5.59 2.93
CA GLY A 119 4.89 -6.34 1.68
C GLY A 119 4.26 -5.61 0.48
N ILE A 120 4.04 -4.30 0.59
CA ILE A 120 3.51 -3.46 -0.48
C ILE A 120 4.68 -2.82 -1.24
N ASP A 121 4.76 -3.13 -2.53
CA ASP A 121 5.82 -2.59 -3.37
C ASP A 121 5.71 -1.06 -3.55
N SER A 122 6.76 -0.35 -3.13
CA SER A 122 6.80 1.11 -3.05
C SER A 122 8.21 1.66 -3.21
N GLY A 123 8.36 2.85 -3.80
CA GLY A 123 9.65 3.53 -3.96
C GLY A 123 9.53 5.03 -3.77
N VAL A 124 10.67 5.72 -3.89
CA VAL A 124 10.73 7.18 -3.78
C VAL A 124 11.30 7.86 -5.02
N PHE A 125 10.81 9.07 -5.30
CA PHE A 125 11.42 9.97 -6.27
C PHE A 125 12.18 11.08 -5.55
N SER A 126 13.47 11.22 -5.86
CA SER A 126 14.36 12.22 -5.26
C SER A 126 14.75 13.30 -6.27
N PHE A 127 14.65 14.56 -5.86
CA PHE A 127 15.21 15.67 -6.63
C PHE A 127 16.74 15.64 -6.57
N GLN A 128 17.37 15.95 -7.70
CA GLN A 128 18.83 15.98 -7.80
C GLN A 128 19.41 17.21 -7.08
N GLY A 129 20.69 17.11 -6.72
CA GLY A 129 21.47 18.22 -6.15
C GLY A 129 21.41 18.38 -4.64
N SER A 130 20.61 17.57 -3.93
CA SER A 130 20.57 17.60 -2.46
C SER A 130 21.94 17.35 -1.83
N SER A 131 22.20 18.02 -0.70
CA SER A 131 23.39 17.81 0.12
C SER A 131 23.54 16.36 0.64
N LEU A 132 22.42 15.63 0.78
CA LEU A 132 22.35 14.24 1.23
C LEU A 132 22.54 13.21 0.09
N GLN A 133 22.80 13.66 -1.14
CA GLN A 133 23.18 12.80 -2.28
C GLN A 133 22.23 11.59 -2.52
N PHE A 134 20.95 11.87 -2.71
CA PHE A 134 19.94 10.85 -3.03
C PHE A 134 19.96 10.37 -4.50
N THR A 135 21.09 10.43 -5.20
CA THR A 135 21.23 9.89 -6.57
C THR A 135 21.81 8.48 -6.53
N ILE A 136 21.26 7.64 -5.66
CA ILE A 136 21.63 6.23 -5.45
C ILE A 136 20.36 5.40 -5.22
N SER A 137 20.39 4.12 -5.59
CA SER A 137 19.32 3.17 -5.33
C SER A 137 19.92 1.80 -5.00
N PRO A 138 19.40 1.06 -4.01
CA PRO A 138 18.34 1.47 -3.08
C PRO A 138 18.82 2.50 -2.05
N LEU A 139 17.89 3.23 -1.44
CA LEU A 139 18.12 3.98 -0.20
C LEU A 139 17.94 3.04 0.99
N LEU A 140 18.88 3.10 1.93
CA LEU A 140 18.83 2.33 3.17
C LEU A 140 18.12 3.15 4.25
N VAL A 141 17.02 2.60 4.76
CA VAL A 141 16.24 3.21 5.84
C VAL A 141 16.28 2.28 7.05
N GLN A 142 16.76 2.80 8.16
CA GLN A 142 16.77 2.07 9.42
C GLN A 142 15.42 2.26 10.12
N GLN A 143 14.84 1.18 10.62
CA GLN A 143 13.70 1.21 11.53
C GLN A 143 14.22 1.12 12.98
N GLY A 144 13.59 1.87 13.88
CA GLY A 144 14.01 1.92 15.28
C GLY A 144 15.11 2.94 15.54
N LEU A 145 15.36 3.20 16.82
CA LEU A 145 16.33 4.19 17.26
C LEU A 145 17.74 3.80 16.82
N SER A 146 18.61 4.79 16.60
CA SER A 146 20.02 4.54 16.23
C SER A 146 20.76 3.66 17.24
N GLU A 147 20.40 3.73 18.52
CA GLU A 147 20.94 2.89 19.59
C GLU A 147 20.33 1.48 19.69
N ASP A 148 19.18 1.25 19.06
CA ASP A 148 18.44 -0.02 19.10
C ASP A 148 17.73 -0.27 17.75
N PRO A 149 18.50 -0.54 16.68
CA PRO A 149 17.95 -0.72 15.34
C PRO A 149 17.16 -2.03 15.26
N LEU A 150 15.95 -1.96 14.71
CA LEU A 150 15.06 -3.10 14.53
C LEU A 150 15.27 -3.77 13.17
N ASP A 151 15.37 -2.98 12.10
CA ASP A 151 15.54 -3.47 10.74
C ASP A 151 16.19 -2.44 9.82
N VAL A 152 16.69 -2.89 8.66
CA VAL A 152 17.19 -2.06 7.57
C VAL A 152 16.41 -2.36 6.29
N ILE A 153 15.60 -1.40 5.88
CA ILE A 153 14.70 -1.51 4.75
C ILE A 153 15.36 -0.91 3.51
N HIS A 154 15.36 -1.69 2.42
CA HIS A 154 15.86 -1.28 1.13
C HIS A 154 14.73 -0.66 0.30
N VAL A 155 14.75 0.66 0.12
CA VAL A 155 13.73 1.39 -0.63
C VAL A 155 14.27 1.78 -1.99
N ASP A 156 13.57 1.36 -3.05
CA ASP A 156 13.90 1.76 -4.42
C ASP A 156 13.79 3.28 -4.58
N ASN A 157 14.79 3.89 -5.21
CA ASN A 157 14.82 5.32 -5.45
C ASN A 157 15.08 5.62 -6.92
N CYS A 158 14.42 6.66 -7.41
CA CYS A 158 14.58 7.17 -8.77
C CYS A 158 14.77 8.68 -8.73
N TRP A 159 15.71 9.21 -9.51
CA TRP A 159 15.98 10.66 -9.61
C TRP A 159 15.93 11.17 -11.06
N ASN A 160 15.60 10.30 -12.00
CA ASN A 160 15.42 10.64 -13.41
C ASN A 160 13.94 10.55 -13.76
N LEU A 161 13.35 11.65 -14.25
CA LEU A 161 11.91 11.70 -14.53
C LEU A 161 11.50 10.73 -15.65
N GLU A 162 12.30 10.58 -16.71
CA GLU A 162 11.97 9.65 -17.81
C GLU A 162 12.04 8.19 -17.35
N GLU A 163 13.00 7.87 -16.48
CA GLU A 163 13.08 6.56 -15.85
C GLU A 163 11.89 6.30 -14.91
N LEU A 164 11.51 7.27 -14.08
CA LEU A 164 10.33 7.17 -13.23
C LEU A 164 9.06 6.91 -14.05
N VAL A 165 8.91 7.63 -15.18
CA VAL A 165 7.79 7.41 -16.10
C VAL A 165 7.77 5.97 -16.62
N LYS A 166 8.93 5.44 -17.05
CA LYS A 166 9.04 4.03 -17.48
C LYS A 166 8.68 3.07 -16.35
N LEU A 167 9.22 3.26 -15.15
CA LEU A 167 8.95 2.41 -13.99
C LEU A 167 7.45 2.41 -13.62
N ILE A 168 6.78 3.55 -13.70
CA ILE A 168 5.34 3.65 -13.47
C ILE A 168 4.55 2.96 -14.60
N GLN A 169 4.98 3.09 -15.85
CA GLN A 169 4.31 2.46 -17.00
C GLN A 169 4.52 0.94 -17.05
N GLU A 170 5.70 0.47 -16.67
CA GLU A 170 6.05 -0.94 -16.52
C GLU A 170 5.45 -1.54 -15.24
N SER A 171 5.06 -0.69 -14.28
CA SER A 171 4.37 -1.15 -13.08
C SER A 171 3.11 -1.89 -13.47
N LYS A 172 2.91 -3.06 -12.87
CA LYS A 172 1.78 -3.94 -13.18
C LYS A 172 0.46 -3.22 -12.95
N THR A 173 -0.23 -2.90 -14.04
CA THR A 173 -1.57 -2.32 -14.00
C THR A 173 -2.61 -3.42 -13.96
N TYR A 174 -3.58 -3.28 -13.07
CA TYR A 174 -4.76 -4.14 -13.03
C TYR A 174 -5.90 -3.40 -13.69
N SER A 175 -6.50 -4.01 -14.71
CA SER A 175 -7.60 -3.44 -15.46
C SER A 175 -8.94 -4.11 -15.13
N CYS A 176 -8.88 -5.35 -14.61
CA CYS A 176 -10.05 -6.13 -14.25
C CYS A 176 -9.77 -7.08 -13.08
N TRP A 177 -10.82 -7.73 -12.55
CA TRP A 177 -10.68 -8.72 -11.47
C TRP A 177 -9.92 -9.99 -11.89
N GLN A 178 -9.91 -10.31 -13.18
CA GLN A 178 -9.15 -11.45 -13.69
C GLN A 178 -7.63 -11.22 -13.50
N ASP A 179 -7.15 -10.01 -13.77
CA ASP A 179 -5.74 -9.64 -13.54
C ASP A 179 -5.35 -9.83 -12.07
N VAL A 180 -6.25 -9.44 -11.17
CA VAL A 180 -6.06 -9.61 -9.71
C VAL A 180 -5.96 -11.08 -9.36
N TYR A 181 -6.87 -11.90 -9.89
CA TYR A 181 -6.94 -13.32 -9.56
C TYR A 181 -5.72 -14.11 -10.06
N VAL A 182 -5.23 -13.80 -11.26
CA VAL A 182 -4.00 -14.38 -11.80
C VAL A 182 -2.80 -14.06 -10.91
N GLU A 183 -2.79 -12.90 -10.25
CA GLU A 183 -1.68 -12.50 -9.38
C GLU A 183 -1.75 -13.12 -7.97
N ILE A 184 -2.90 -13.03 -7.31
CA ILE A 184 -2.99 -13.42 -5.90
C ILE A 184 -2.72 -14.91 -5.69
N LYS A 185 -2.97 -15.75 -6.70
CA LYS A 185 -2.77 -17.20 -6.64
C LYS A 185 -1.29 -17.59 -6.39
N PRO A 186 -0.33 -17.18 -7.24
CA PRO A 186 1.08 -17.47 -7.00
C PRO A 186 1.72 -16.62 -5.90
N GLN A 187 1.19 -15.43 -5.61
CA GLN A 187 1.85 -14.49 -4.70
C GLN A 187 1.81 -14.90 -3.23
N PHE A 188 0.74 -15.55 -2.78
CA PHE A 188 0.53 -15.87 -1.37
C PHE A 188 0.67 -17.38 -1.12
N GLU A 189 1.91 -17.82 -0.90
CA GLU A 189 2.27 -19.24 -0.76
C GLU A 189 1.54 -19.94 0.39
N GLY A 190 1.27 -19.21 1.48
CA GLY A 190 0.51 -19.69 2.65
C GLY A 190 -0.99 -19.78 2.42
N LEU A 191 -1.50 -19.36 1.25
CA LEU A 191 -2.92 -19.41 0.92
C LEU A 191 -3.22 -20.46 -0.14
N LEU A 192 -4.40 -21.07 -0.03
CA LEU A 192 -5.00 -21.88 -1.08
C LEU A 192 -6.26 -21.18 -1.57
N ILE A 193 -6.15 -20.47 -2.70
CA ILE A 193 -7.26 -19.69 -3.26
C ILE A 193 -8.05 -20.58 -4.22
N SER A 194 -9.33 -20.81 -3.90
CA SER A 194 -10.24 -21.64 -4.71
C SER A 194 -10.33 -21.16 -6.15
N ASP A 195 -10.50 -22.11 -7.08
CA ASP A 195 -10.64 -21.84 -8.50
C ASP A 195 -11.79 -20.89 -8.83
N THR A 196 -12.85 -20.92 -8.01
CA THR A 196 -14.08 -20.15 -8.16
C THR A 196 -14.17 -18.98 -7.16
N ALA A 197 -13.10 -18.67 -6.45
CA ALA A 197 -13.14 -17.71 -5.34
C ALA A 197 -13.64 -16.33 -5.80
N ILE A 198 -13.30 -15.90 -7.02
CA ILE A 198 -13.65 -14.55 -7.52
C ILE A 198 -14.87 -14.52 -8.44
N ASP A 199 -15.57 -15.63 -8.66
CA ASP A 199 -16.66 -15.72 -9.64
C ASP A 199 -17.75 -14.66 -9.38
N CYS A 200 -18.06 -14.44 -8.10
CA CYS A 200 -19.03 -13.42 -7.67
C CYS A 200 -18.49 -11.98 -7.74
N LEU A 201 -17.18 -11.80 -7.86
CA LEU A 201 -16.54 -10.49 -8.04
C LEU A 201 -16.46 -10.08 -9.52
N LEU A 202 -16.34 -11.03 -10.44
CA LEU A 202 -16.27 -10.76 -11.89
C LEU A 202 -17.33 -9.76 -12.42
N PRO A 203 -18.63 -9.83 -12.04
CA PRO A 203 -19.63 -8.87 -12.51
C PRO A 203 -19.61 -7.51 -11.79
N VAL A 204 -18.83 -7.36 -10.71
CA VAL A 204 -18.72 -6.10 -9.96
C VAL A 204 -17.79 -5.14 -10.70
N PRO A 205 -18.12 -3.84 -10.83
CA PRO A 205 -17.21 -2.87 -11.42
C PRO A 205 -15.82 -2.89 -10.77
N PHE A 206 -14.79 -2.94 -11.60
CA PHE A 206 -13.42 -2.99 -11.11
C PHE A 206 -13.07 -1.73 -10.32
N SER A 207 -12.40 -1.90 -9.18
CA SER A 207 -11.99 -0.80 -8.31
C SER A 207 -10.57 -1.03 -7.81
N GLN A 208 -9.67 -0.10 -8.13
CA GLN A 208 -8.28 -0.13 -7.64
C GLN A 208 -8.20 -0.11 -6.12
N GLN A 209 -9.11 0.61 -5.45
CA GLN A 209 -9.14 0.67 -3.98
C GLN A 209 -9.53 -0.67 -3.37
N VAL A 210 -10.55 -1.34 -3.95
CA VAL A 210 -10.95 -2.68 -3.51
C VAL A 210 -9.85 -3.68 -3.79
N ARG A 211 -9.20 -3.61 -4.97
CA ARG A 211 -8.02 -4.42 -5.28
C ARG A 211 -6.97 -4.27 -4.19
N LYS A 212 -6.51 -3.03 -3.91
CA LYS A 212 -5.50 -2.76 -2.88
C LYS A 212 -5.88 -3.43 -1.56
N ARG A 213 -7.15 -3.28 -1.17
CA ARG A 213 -7.66 -3.89 0.05
C ARG A 213 -7.71 -5.42 0.03
N ILE A 214 -7.98 -6.05 -1.12
CA ILE A 214 -7.88 -7.52 -1.28
C ILE A 214 -6.45 -7.97 -1.01
N PHE A 215 -5.45 -7.32 -1.63
CA PHE A 215 -4.04 -7.68 -1.41
C PHE A 215 -3.62 -7.49 0.05
N GLU A 216 -4.01 -6.38 0.70
CA GLU A 216 -3.73 -6.16 2.13
C GLU A 216 -4.32 -7.27 3.02
N LEU A 217 -5.58 -7.65 2.80
CA LEU A 217 -6.23 -8.70 3.59
C LEU A 217 -5.60 -10.08 3.34
N LEU A 218 -5.29 -10.42 2.09
CA LEU A 218 -4.62 -11.69 1.77
C LEU A 218 -3.19 -11.72 2.31
N HIS A 219 -2.47 -10.59 2.31
CA HIS A 219 -1.15 -10.51 2.90
C HIS A 219 -1.18 -10.83 4.40
N VAL A 220 -2.12 -10.26 5.16
CA VAL A 220 -2.27 -10.58 6.59
C VAL A 220 -2.56 -12.06 6.81
N LEU A 221 -3.48 -12.66 6.03
CA LEU A 221 -3.75 -14.09 6.13
C LEU A 221 -2.52 -14.94 5.80
N ASN A 222 -1.74 -14.53 4.81
CA ASN A 222 -0.49 -15.21 4.45
C ASN A 222 0.54 -15.11 5.58
N GLN A 223 0.72 -13.93 6.17
CA GLN A 223 1.63 -13.74 7.30
C GLN A 223 1.21 -14.58 8.51
N LEU A 224 -0.08 -14.70 8.81
CA LEU A 224 -0.55 -15.61 9.87
C LEU A 224 -0.17 -17.07 9.64
N VAL A 225 -0.06 -17.50 8.38
CA VAL A 225 0.43 -18.85 8.05
C VAL A 225 1.95 -18.95 8.21
N MET A 226 2.69 -17.93 7.79
CA MET A 226 4.15 -17.88 7.96
C MET A 226 4.56 -17.84 9.44
N GLU A 227 3.77 -17.15 10.26
CA GLU A 227 3.95 -17.01 11.71
C GLU A 227 3.29 -18.13 12.52
N SER A 228 3.16 -19.31 11.91
CA SER A 228 2.58 -20.47 12.56
C SER A 228 3.38 -21.74 12.30
N ASP A 229 3.42 -22.63 13.28
CA ASP A 229 4.07 -23.93 13.13
C ASP A 229 3.14 -24.98 12.48
N ILE A 230 3.66 -26.21 12.34
CA ILE A 230 2.95 -27.34 11.75
C ILE A 230 1.72 -27.79 12.57
N ASP A 231 1.70 -27.48 13.86
CA ASP A 231 0.58 -27.76 14.77
C ASP A 231 -0.43 -26.60 14.79
N GLY A 232 -0.16 -25.53 14.04
CA GLY A 232 -1.00 -24.35 13.93
C GLY A 232 -0.86 -23.37 15.10
N GLN A 233 0.15 -23.55 15.95
CA GLN A 233 0.45 -22.60 17.02
C GLN A 233 1.10 -21.35 16.43
N LEU A 234 0.65 -20.19 16.88
CA LEU A 234 1.17 -18.90 16.43
C LEU A 234 2.44 -18.54 17.18
N SER A 235 3.39 -17.94 16.47
CA SER A 235 4.52 -17.22 17.08
C SER A 235 4.01 -15.99 17.85
N GLN A 236 4.90 -15.31 18.58
CA GLN A 236 4.55 -14.05 19.23
C GLN A 236 4.06 -13.00 18.22
N THR A 237 4.77 -12.86 17.09
CA THR A 237 4.36 -12.01 15.95
C THR A 237 3.00 -12.43 15.39
N GLY A 238 2.75 -13.74 15.26
CA GLY A 238 1.46 -14.27 14.81
C GLY A 238 0.31 -13.94 15.76
N ILE A 239 0.55 -14.00 17.07
CA ILE A 239 -0.42 -13.58 18.10
C ILE A 239 -0.72 -12.09 18.00
N GLU A 240 0.31 -11.26 17.77
CA GLU A 240 0.14 -9.81 17.59
C GLU A 240 -0.69 -9.47 16.35
N LEU A 241 -0.38 -10.10 15.20
CA LEU A 241 -1.17 -9.98 13.98
C LEU A 241 -2.64 -10.39 14.18
N LEU A 242 -2.87 -11.49 14.89
CA LEU A 242 -4.22 -11.95 15.24
C LEU A 242 -4.94 -10.91 16.11
N ASN A 243 -4.27 -10.40 17.14
CA ASN A 243 -4.84 -9.40 18.05
C ASN A 243 -5.18 -8.10 17.32
N GLU A 244 -4.30 -7.63 16.43
CA GLU A 244 -4.49 -6.39 15.69
C GLU A 244 -5.65 -6.49 14.68
N HIS A 245 -5.70 -7.57 13.92
CA HIS A 245 -6.57 -7.65 12.75
C HIS A 245 -7.88 -8.44 12.99
N PHE A 246 -7.96 -9.29 14.02
CA PHE A 246 -9.13 -10.13 14.30
C PHE A 246 -9.91 -9.68 15.54
N MET A 247 -9.31 -8.86 16.42
CA MET A 247 -9.98 -8.42 17.66
C MET A 247 -10.37 -6.95 17.65
N GLY A 248 -11.41 -6.63 18.42
CA GLY A 248 -11.88 -5.27 18.64
C GLY A 248 -12.85 -4.72 17.59
N LYS A 249 -13.34 -3.49 17.84
CA LYS A 249 -14.41 -2.86 17.03
C LYS A 249 -13.98 -2.52 15.59
N LYS A 250 -12.68 -2.41 15.33
CA LYS A 250 -12.10 -2.07 14.03
C LYS A 250 -11.44 -3.28 13.34
N ALA A 251 -11.69 -4.49 13.84
CA ALA A 251 -11.14 -5.72 13.27
C ALA A 251 -11.39 -5.81 11.76
N TRP A 252 -10.35 -6.19 11.04
CA TRP A 252 -10.37 -6.41 9.60
C TRP A 252 -11.08 -7.72 9.27
N PHE A 253 -10.90 -8.72 10.12
CA PHE A 253 -11.50 -10.04 10.03
C PHE A 253 -12.44 -10.26 11.19
N THR A 254 -13.60 -10.84 10.94
CA THR A 254 -14.48 -11.31 12.00
C THR A 254 -15.18 -12.59 11.60
N ASP A 255 -15.58 -13.35 12.60
CA ASP A 255 -16.60 -14.35 12.42
C ASP A 255 -17.97 -13.69 12.16
N GLU A 256 -18.88 -14.46 11.57
CA GLU A 256 -20.25 -14.06 11.36
C GLU A 256 -21.09 -14.29 12.64
N SER A 257 -22.17 -13.53 12.83
CA SER A 257 -23.04 -13.70 14.01
C SER A 257 -23.75 -15.07 13.98
N GLU A 258 -24.06 -15.66 15.13
CA GLU A 258 -24.77 -16.96 15.20
C GLU A 258 -26.09 -16.97 14.42
N THR A 259 -26.84 -15.87 14.47
CA THR A 259 -28.06 -15.70 13.67
C THR A 259 -27.77 -15.78 12.17
N ASN A 260 -26.74 -15.07 11.69
CA ASN A 260 -26.38 -15.12 10.27
C ASN A 260 -25.73 -16.45 9.88
N LYS A 261 -24.97 -17.10 10.76
CA LYS A 261 -24.48 -18.47 10.57
C LYS A 261 -25.60 -19.46 10.33
N SER A 262 -26.70 -19.34 11.07
CA SER A 262 -27.90 -20.16 10.87
C SER A 262 -28.63 -19.78 9.58
N ASN A 263 -28.89 -18.49 9.35
CA ASN A 263 -29.73 -18.01 8.25
C ASN A 263 -29.07 -18.15 6.88
N PHE A 264 -27.75 -17.98 6.80
CA PHE A 264 -26.98 -17.98 5.55
C PHE A 264 -26.00 -19.17 5.49
N LYS A 265 -26.32 -20.28 6.17
CA LYS A 265 -25.44 -21.43 6.28
C LYS A 265 -25.05 -21.99 4.91
N GLN A 266 -26.01 -22.05 3.99
CA GLN A 266 -25.80 -22.62 2.66
C GLN A 266 -24.87 -21.74 1.83
N GLU A 267 -25.05 -20.43 1.90
CA GLU A 267 -24.28 -19.41 1.20
C GLU A 267 -22.83 -19.34 1.72
N MET A 268 -22.61 -19.62 3.01
CA MET A 268 -21.29 -19.70 3.63
C MET A 268 -20.67 -21.10 3.57
N THR A 269 -21.28 -22.04 2.83
CA THR A 269 -20.74 -23.38 2.62
C THR A 269 -20.23 -23.51 1.18
N PHE A 270 -18.94 -23.73 1.03
CA PHE A 270 -18.25 -23.72 -0.26
C PHE A 270 -17.64 -25.09 -0.58
N PRO A 271 -17.41 -25.42 -1.86
CA PRO A 271 -16.58 -26.57 -2.23
C PRO A 271 -15.19 -26.44 -1.62
N ASP A 272 -14.64 -27.54 -1.10
CA ASP A 272 -13.26 -27.56 -0.62
C ASP A 272 -12.28 -27.49 -1.81
N PRO A 273 -11.34 -26.52 -1.85
CA PRO A 273 -10.36 -26.44 -2.92
C PRO A 273 -9.40 -27.64 -3.01
N ASP A 274 -9.19 -28.40 -1.92
CA ASP A 274 -8.37 -29.62 -1.94
C ASP A 274 -9.15 -30.85 -2.40
N ASP A 275 -10.47 -30.89 -2.16
CA ASP A 275 -11.33 -32.03 -2.46
C ASP A 275 -12.73 -31.55 -2.87
N LYS A 276 -12.96 -31.48 -4.18
CA LYS A 276 -14.22 -30.99 -4.77
C LYS A 276 -15.47 -31.78 -4.34
N ASN A 277 -15.31 -32.98 -3.75
CA ASN A 277 -16.43 -33.77 -3.22
C ASN A 277 -16.82 -33.35 -1.80
N LYS A 278 -15.98 -32.57 -1.13
CA LYS A 278 -16.24 -32.03 0.21
C LYS A 278 -16.71 -30.58 0.12
N LYS A 279 -17.39 -30.17 1.18
CA LYS A 279 -17.76 -28.79 1.40
C LYS A 279 -17.26 -28.33 2.76
N ILE A 280 -16.82 -27.08 2.83
CA ILE A 280 -16.36 -26.43 4.05
C ILE A 280 -17.23 -25.23 4.38
N PHE A 281 -17.53 -25.06 5.66
CA PHE A 281 -18.32 -23.94 6.16
C PHE A 281 -17.36 -22.83 6.63
N CYS A 282 -17.35 -21.71 5.91
CA CYS A 282 -16.43 -20.59 6.14
C CYS A 282 -17.20 -19.34 6.57
N SER A 283 -17.46 -19.20 7.88
CA SER A 283 -18.16 -18.04 8.44
C SER A 283 -17.24 -16.83 8.69
N TRP A 284 -15.94 -17.07 8.86
CA TRP A 284 -14.93 -16.02 8.98
C TRP A 284 -14.74 -15.25 7.68
N HIS A 285 -14.62 -13.93 7.80
CA HIS A 285 -14.46 -13.08 6.63
C HIS A 285 -13.65 -11.80 6.87
N GLY A 286 -12.88 -11.41 5.85
CA GLY A 286 -12.25 -10.09 5.75
C GLY A 286 -13.22 -9.04 5.20
N LYS A 287 -13.18 -7.82 5.72
CA LYS A 287 -14.14 -6.75 5.39
C LYS A 287 -13.55 -5.67 4.50
N ILE A 288 -14.22 -5.45 3.36
CA ILE A 288 -14.06 -4.25 2.51
C ILE A 288 -15.38 -3.48 2.58
N LYS A 289 -15.32 -2.17 2.91
CA LYS A 289 -16.52 -1.39 3.24
C LYS A 289 -17.25 -0.83 2.01
N THR A 290 -16.50 -0.34 1.02
CA THR A 290 -17.08 0.38 -0.12
C THR A 290 -16.42 -0.02 -1.45
N PRO A 291 -17.16 -0.72 -2.34
CA PRO A 291 -18.39 -1.47 -2.07
C PRO A 291 -18.20 -2.54 -0.98
N GLN A 292 -19.31 -3.00 -0.39
CA GLN A 292 -19.27 -4.04 0.63
C GLN A 292 -18.91 -5.40 0.02
N ILE A 293 -17.63 -5.73 0.09
CA ILE A 293 -17.04 -7.00 -0.35
C ILE A 293 -16.54 -7.77 0.88
N ARG A 294 -16.56 -9.10 0.77
CA ARG A 294 -16.11 -10.06 1.77
C ARG A 294 -15.15 -11.05 1.15
N ILE A 295 -14.13 -11.41 1.91
CA ILE A 295 -13.21 -12.51 1.62
C ILE A 295 -13.53 -13.60 2.64
N HIS A 296 -14.23 -14.68 2.27
CA HIS A 296 -14.45 -15.81 3.17
C HIS A 296 -13.31 -16.81 3.07
N PHE A 297 -12.89 -17.30 4.24
CA PHE A 297 -11.78 -18.21 4.36
C PHE A 297 -12.01 -19.19 5.52
N GLU A 298 -11.30 -20.31 5.47
CA GLU A 298 -11.32 -21.31 6.54
C GLU A 298 -10.49 -20.84 7.72
N TRP A 299 -11.15 -20.65 8.87
CA TRP A 299 -10.50 -20.28 10.13
C TRP A 299 -11.31 -20.77 11.34
N PRO A 300 -10.66 -21.27 12.41
CA PRO A 300 -9.23 -21.62 12.47
C PRO A 300 -8.87 -22.74 11.48
N ARG A 301 -7.59 -22.88 11.14
CA ARG A 301 -7.12 -23.97 10.27
C ARG A 301 -7.31 -25.33 10.96
N SER A 302 -7.64 -26.34 10.16
CA SER A 302 -7.67 -27.73 10.61
C SER A 302 -6.27 -28.22 11.00
N GLN A 303 -6.17 -29.18 11.92
CA GLN A 303 -4.88 -29.73 12.35
C GLN A 303 -4.11 -30.34 11.16
N GLY A 304 -2.81 -30.04 11.05
CA GLY A 304 -1.95 -30.49 9.96
C GLY A 304 -2.13 -29.73 8.64
N GLN A 305 -3.00 -28.72 8.61
CA GLN A 305 -3.19 -27.88 7.44
C GLN A 305 -2.18 -26.73 7.41
N ASN A 306 -1.36 -26.70 6.37
CA ASN A 306 -0.29 -25.71 6.20
C ASN A 306 -0.72 -24.43 5.48
N LYS A 307 -1.95 -24.35 4.95
CA LYS A 307 -2.46 -23.18 4.22
C LYS A 307 -3.82 -22.71 4.72
N ILE A 308 -4.14 -21.43 4.57
CA ILE A 308 -5.52 -20.95 4.75
C ILE A 308 -6.27 -21.07 3.42
N LYS A 309 -7.43 -21.71 3.43
CA LYS A 309 -8.29 -21.84 2.25
C LYS A 309 -9.11 -20.58 2.08
N VAL A 310 -8.94 -19.86 0.97
CA VAL A 310 -9.75 -18.70 0.59
C VAL A 310 -10.75 -19.15 -0.46
N VAL A 311 -12.04 -19.17 -0.10
CA VAL A 311 -13.09 -19.82 -0.89
C VAL A 311 -14.01 -18.84 -1.60
N TYR A 312 -14.01 -17.57 -1.20
CA TYR A 312 -14.89 -16.56 -1.76
C TYR A 312 -14.30 -15.17 -1.61
N ILE A 313 -14.37 -14.38 -2.67
CA ILE A 313 -14.10 -12.96 -2.74
C ILE A 313 -15.24 -12.36 -3.55
N GLY A 314 -16.08 -11.54 -2.91
CA GLY A 314 -17.25 -11.00 -3.60
C GLY A 314 -18.15 -10.16 -2.71
N PRO A 315 -19.32 -9.72 -3.20
CA PRO A 315 -20.29 -8.99 -2.40
C PRO A 315 -20.64 -9.69 -1.08
N LYS A 316 -20.96 -8.92 -0.03
CA LYS A 316 -21.38 -9.50 1.26
C LYS A 316 -22.58 -10.47 1.06
N LEU A 317 -22.41 -11.72 1.49
CA LEU A 317 -23.41 -12.80 1.34
C LEU A 317 -24.69 -12.57 2.14
N THR A 318 -24.59 -11.98 3.34
CA THR A 318 -25.73 -11.74 4.22
C THR A 318 -26.53 -10.47 3.84
N LYS A 319 -26.51 -10.06 2.57
CA LYS A 319 -27.35 -8.96 2.08
C LYS A 319 -28.74 -9.51 1.78
N GLY A 320 -29.56 -9.59 2.83
CA GLY A 320 -31.00 -9.47 2.71
C GLY A 320 -31.40 -8.00 2.66
#